data_AF-A0A7S0ZFP9-F1
#
_entry.id   AF-A0A7S0ZFP9-F1
#
_cell.length_a   1.000
_cell.length_b   1.000
_cell.length_c   1.000
_cell.angle_alpha   90.00
_cell.angle_beta   90.00
_cell.angle_gamma   90.00
#
_symmetry.space_group_name_H-M   'P 1'
#
loop_
_entity.id
_entity.type
_entity.pdbx_description
1 polymer ?
#
loop_
_entity_poly.entity_id
_entity_poly.type
_entity_poly.pdbx_seq_one_letter_code
_entity_poly.pdbx_strand_id
1 'polypeptide(L)'
;MSLVLYYGSGWDSCYLHYSLNNGSSWTQVPGESMMITKTINTKHRWYRFDFNIESILKNDQCEILFCPNHNGIHWDNPPYGSTHAKDTNYCINLNSNSIQNHNAFSLVSGKLSMISSPMSYKPVFLVSDLDGTFVGNDSATSRLVKKWKHDLAPRGSVLVYNSGRSLDKFMDLQKEKNLPFPTALIGSVGTEVVWFSQEGKIEIDEEWNALLEGHGWNEKVVIEACDRLVEKLKGSCHWNPANEQNKYKKVISVKTECVEEAVRE
;
A
#
# COMPACT_ATOMS: atom_id res chain seq x y z
N MET A 1 5.00 -8.01 -28.05
CA MET A 1 3.97 -7.96 -26.99
C MET A 1 4.54 -8.75 -25.82
N SER A 2 4.26 -8.41 -24.56
CA SER A 2 4.82 -9.10 -23.37
C SER A 2 3.69 -9.38 -22.39
N LEU A 3 3.53 -10.63 -21.95
CA LEU A 3 2.59 -10.96 -20.87
C LEU A 3 3.31 -10.77 -19.53
N VAL A 4 2.72 -9.99 -18.63
CA VAL A 4 3.30 -9.66 -17.33
C VAL A 4 2.42 -10.24 -16.23
N LEU A 5 3.04 -10.89 -15.25
CA LEU A 5 2.37 -11.38 -14.06
C LEU A 5 2.97 -10.73 -12.83
N TYR A 6 2.10 -10.15 -12.01
CA TYR A 6 2.43 -9.63 -10.70
C TYR A 6 1.91 -10.55 -9.60
N TYR A 7 2.72 -10.82 -8.59
CA TYR A 7 2.33 -11.66 -7.46
C TYR A 7 2.59 -10.93 -6.14
N GLY A 8 1.56 -10.82 -5.30
CA GLY A 8 1.60 -10.13 -4.02
C GLY A 8 1.72 -11.13 -2.88
N SER A 9 2.86 -11.18 -2.19
CA SER A 9 3.14 -12.14 -1.12
C SER A 9 4.05 -11.58 -0.04
N GLY A 10 4.02 -12.16 1.16
CA GLY A 10 4.93 -11.80 2.27
C GLY A 10 6.27 -12.53 2.26
N TRP A 11 6.59 -13.26 1.20
CA TRP A 11 7.86 -13.98 1.08
C TRP A 11 9.02 -13.03 0.83
N ASP A 12 10.25 -13.49 1.07
CA ASP A 12 11.47 -12.74 0.76
C ASP A 12 11.95 -12.99 -0.68
N SER A 13 11.74 -14.20 -1.19
CA SER A 13 11.93 -14.59 -2.58
C SER A 13 10.69 -15.26 -3.15
N CYS A 14 10.53 -15.25 -4.47
CA CYS A 14 9.44 -15.94 -5.14
C CYS A 14 9.91 -16.55 -6.46
N TYR A 15 9.50 -17.81 -6.69
CA TYR A 15 9.71 -18.55 -7.93
C TYR A 15 8.36 -18.87 -8.53
N LEU A 16 8.22 -18.64 -9.83
CA LEU A 16 7.08 -19.00 -10.63
C LEU A 16 7.34 -20.34 -11.31
N HIS A 17 6.60 -21.36 -10.92
CA HIS A 17 6.57 -22.64 -11.61
C HIS A 17 5.35 -22.68 -12.51
N TYR A 18 5.55 -22.84 -13.81
CA TYR A 18 4.46 -22.74 -14.78
C TYR A 18 4.54 -23.82 -15.87
N SER A 19 3.38 -24.07 -16.49
CA SER A 19 3.22 -24.85 -17.71
C SER A 19 2.43 -24.05 -18.72
N LEU A 20 2.96 -23.97 -19.94
CA LEU A 20 2.30 -23.30 -21.06
C LEU A 20 1.44 -24.24 -21.88
N ASN A 21 1.50 -25.56 -21.65
CA ASN A 21 0.85 -26.56 -22.51
C ASN A 21 -0.18 -27.37 -21.71
N ASN A 22 -1.19 -26.74 -21.10
CA ASN A 22 -2.23 -27.42 -20.31
C ASN A 22 -1.64 -28.47 -19.32
N GLY A 23 -0.61 -28.09 -18.59
CA GLY A 23 0.00 -28.96 -17.58
C GLY A 23 0.95 -30.05 -18.12
N SER A 24 1.22 -30.14 -19.43
CA SER A 24 2.05 -31.21 -20.00
C SER A 24 3.56 -30.95 -20.01
N SER A 25 4.01 -29.70 -19.91
CA SER A 25 5.43 -29.34 -19.86
C SER A 25 5.65 -28.20 -18.87
N TRP A 26 6.21 -28.54 -17.72
CA TRP A 26 6.49 -27.61 -16.63
C TRP A 26 7.94 -27.16 -16.64
N THR A 27 8.18 -25.94 -16.18
CA THR A 27 9.53 -25.49 -15.75
C THR A 27 10.15 -26.45 -14.74
N GLN A 28 11.47 -26.48 -14.59
CA GLN A 28 12.11 -27.28 -13.53
C GLN A 28 11.85 -26.65 -12.16
N VAL A 29 11.57 -27.46 -11.13
CA VAL A 29 11.42 -27.00 -9.73
C VAL A 29 12.71 -26.29 -9.28
N PRO A 30 12.63 -25.11 -8.62
CA PRO A 30 11.45 -24.44 -8.05
C PRO A 30 10.60 -23.60 -9.03
N GLY A 31 10.97 -23.55 -10.31
CA GLY A 31 10.49 -22.59 -11.29
C GLY A 31 11.49 -21.47 -11.54
N GLU A 32 11.05 -20.41 -12.20
CA GLU A 32 11.87 -19.25 -12.54
C GLU A 32 11.75 -18.15 -11.48
N SER A 33 12.86 -17.48 -11.16
CA SER A 33 12.85 -16.41 -10.15
C SER A 33 12.05 -15.21 -10.64
N MET A 34 11.19 -14.67 -9.77
CA MET A 34 10.46 -13.43 -10.03
C MET A 34 11.20 -12.22 -9.47
N MET A 35 11.15 -11.09 -10.18
CA MET A 35 11.77 -9.84 -9.77
C MET A 35 10.93 -9.11 -8.73
N ILE A 36 11.54 -8.61 -7.65
CA ILE A 36 10.84 -7.72 -6.71
C ILE A 36 10.62 -6.37 -7.39
N THR A 37 9.37 -5.89 -7.44
CA THR A 37 9.03 -4.57 -8.00
C THR A 37 8.70 -3.53 -6.94
N LYS A 38 8.17 -3.98 -5.80
CA LYS A 38 7.84 -3.11 -4.67
C LYS A 38 7.75 -3.93 -3.40
N THR A 39 8.52 -3.59 -2.39
CA THR A 39 8.22 -4.06 -1.04
C THR A 39 7.37 -3.02 -0.34
N ILE A 40 6.29 -3.48 0.27
CA ILE A 40 5.36 -2.64 1.02
C ILE A 40 5.66 -2.73 2.51
N ASN A 41 6.00 -3.93 3.00
CA ASN A 41 6.61 -4.18 4.31
C ASN A 41 7.17 -5.62 4.36
N THR A 42 7.67 -6.04 5.54
CA THR A 42 8.18 -7.40 5.77
C THR A 42 7.15 -8.51 5.56
N LYS A 43 5.86 -8.17 5.48
CA LYS A 43 4.73 -9.10 5.27
C LYS A 43 4.10 -8.98 3.89
N HIS A 44 4.55 -8.05 3.04
CA HIS A 44 3.95 -7.86 1.73
C HIS A 44 4.92 -7.21 0.72
N ARG A 45 5.16 -7.92 -0.37
CA ARG A 45 5.99 -7.57 -1.52
C ARG A 45 5.25 -7.91 -2.81
N TRP A 46 5.54 -7.14 -3.85
CA TRP A 46 5.14 -7.42 -5.22
C TRP A 46 6.31 -7.97 -5.99
N TYR A 47 6.05 -9.10 -6.64
CA TYR A 47 6.93 -9.77 -7.57
C TYR A 47 6.40 -9.59 -8.99
N ARG A 48 7.29 -9.59 -9.97
CA ARG A 48 7.00 -9.50 -11.40
C ARG A 48 7.71 -10.59 -12.17
N PHE A 49 6.98 -11.19 -13.10
CA PHE A 49 7.52 -12.08 -14.11
C PHE A 49 7.03 -11.63 -15.48
N ASP A 50 7.94 -11.58 -16.44
CA ASP A 50 7.66 -11.22 -17.83
C ASP A 50 7.80 -12.47 -18.69
N PHE A 51 6.69 -12.97 -19.22
CA PHE A 51 6.73 -14.13 -20.09
C PHE A 51 7.21 -13.77 -21.49
N ASN A 52 8.00 -14.65 -22.10
CA ASN A 52 8.30 -14.59 -23.53
C ASN A 52 7.06 -15.02 -24.34
N ILE A 53 6.62 -14.18 -25.27
CA ILE A 53 5.36 -14.39 -26.01
C ILE A 53 5.44 -15.45 -27.10
N GLU A 54 6.62 -15.74 -27.64
CA GLU A 54 6.76 -16.73 -28.73
C GLU A 54 6.35 -18.15 -28.30
N SER A 55 6.47 -18.47 -27.00
CA SER A 55 6.02 -19.73 -26.41
C SER A 55 4.54 -19.74 -26.00
N ILE A 56 3.94 -18.56 -25.81
CA ILE A 56 2.54 -18.39 -25.37
C ILE A 56 1.55 -18.53 -26.52
N LEU A 57 1.90 -18.04 -27.71
CA LEU A 57 0.97 -17.96 -28.86
C LEU A 57 0.53 -19.32 -29.44
N LYS A 58 1.06 -20.44 -28.93
CA LYS A 58 0.70 -21.79 -29.37
C LYS A 58 -0.33 -22.47 -28.47
N ASN A 59 -0.72 -21.84 -27.35
CA ASN A 59 -1.46 -22.51 -26.30
C ASN A 59 -2.60 -21.69 -25.71
N ASP A 60 -3.58 -22.42 -25.19
CA ASP A 60 -4.85 -21.86 -24.77
C ASP A 60 -4.87 -21.40 -23.30
N GLN A 61 -3.97 -21.95 -22.49
CA GLN A 61 -3.95 -21.75 -21.04
C GLN A 61 -2.53 -21.88 -20.50
N CYS A 62 -2.20 -21.03 -19.54
CA CYS A 62 -1.00 -21.12 -18.73
C CYS A 62 -1.42 -21.48 -17.30
N GLU A 63 -0.88 -22.59 -16.79
CA GLU A 63 -1.00 -22.97 -15.39
C GLU A 63 0.21 -22.46 -14.61
N ILE A 64 -0.03 -21.92 -13.42
CA ILE A 64 0.99 -21.29 -12.59
C ILE A 64 0.85 -21.67 -11.12
N LEU A 65 2.00 -21.78 -10.46
CA LEU A 65 2.20 -22.00 -9.04
C LEU A 65 3.37 -21.14 -8.54
N PHE A 66 3.38 -20.82 -7.25
CA PHE A 66 4.45 -20.02 -6.66
C PHE A 66 5.11 -20.75 -5.49
N CYS A 67 6.42 -20.58 -5.33
CA CYS A 67 7.18 -21.09 -4.18
C CYS A 67 8.07 -20.00 -3.58
N PRO A 68 8.24 -19.92 -2.24
CA PRO A 68 9.14 -18.94 -1.63
C PRO A 68 10.61 -19.30 -1.75
N ASN A 69 10.94 -20.57 -2.06
CA ASN A 69 12.29 -21.08 -1.91
C ASN A 69 12.69 -22.03 -3.05
N HIS A 70 13.99 -22.29 -3.13
CA HIS A 70 14.57 -23.16 -4.16
C HIS A 70 14.23 -24.64 -3.98
N ASN A 71 13.68 -25.05 -2.84
CA ASN A 71 13.49 -26.44 -2.50
C ASN A 71 12.09 -26.96 -2.87
N GLY A 72 11.14 -26.08 -3.25
CA GLY A 72 9.81 -26.52 -3.69
C GLY A 72 8.93 -27.10 -2.58
N ILE A 73 9.17 -26.75 -1.30
CA ILE A 73 8.49 -27.38 -0.14
C ILE A 73 7.22 -26.61 0.29
N HIS A 74 7.01 -25.39 -0.24
CA HIS A 74 5.85 -24.56 0.11
C HIS A 74 5.25 -23.94 -1.16
N TRP A 75 4.16 -24.50 -1.67
CA TRP A 75 3.49 -23.98 -2.86
C TRP A 75 2.29 -23.11 -2.48
N ASP A 76 2.12 -21.98 -3.17
CA ASP A 76 0.85 -21.25 -3.20
C ASP A 76 0.02 -21.78 -4.38
N ASN A 77 -1.07 -22.46 -4.03
CA ASN A 77 -2.07 -23.04 -4.93
C ASN A 77 -3.44 -22.37 -4.64
N PRO A 78 -4.39 -22.39 -5.58
CA PRO A 78 -5.74 -21.89 -5.33
C PRO A 78 -6.37 -22.55 -4.08
N PRO A 79 -7.17 -21.81 -3.30
CA PRO A 79 -7.85 -22.38 -2.14
C PRO A 79 -8.82 -23.50 -2.56
N TYR A 80 -8.90 -24.54 -1.71
CA TYR A 80 -9.78 -25.70 -1.88
C TYR A 80 -11.25 -25.26 -2.01
N GLY A 81 -11.96 -25.77 -3.02
CA GLY A 81 -13.36 -25.41 -3.28
C GLY A 81 -13.58 -24.16 -4.14
N SER A 82 -12.52 -23.56 -4.70
CA SER A 82 -12.67 -22.61 -5.81
C SER A 82 -13.31 -23.31 -7.03
N THR A 83 -13.97 -22.55 -7.92
CA THR A 83 -14.78 -23.07 -9.05
C THR A 83 -14.03 -23.98 -10.04
N HIS A 84 -12.72 -24.14 -9.88
CA HIS A 84 -11.85 -25.05 -10.62
C HIS A 84 -11.56 -26.32 -9.79
N ALA A 85 -12.62 -26.94 -9.26
CA ALA A 85 -12.58 -28.01 -8.28
C ALA A 85 -12.05 -29.38 -8.77
N LYS A 86 -11.15 -29.41 -9.76
CA LYS A 86 -10.49 -30.67 -10.18
C LYS A 86 -8.98 -30.59 -10.46
N ASP A 87 -8.37 -29.41 -10.58
CA ASP A 87 -6.93 -29.29 -10.87
C ASP A 87 -6.27 -28.19 -10.02
N THR A 88 -5.11 -28.49 -9.42
CA THR A 88 -4.54 -27.87 -8.22
C THR A 88 -3.82 -26.52 -8.41
N ASN A 89 -4.00 -25.83 -9.54
CA ASN A 89 -3.14 -24.73 -9.98
C ASN A 89 -3.93 -23.48 -10.40
N TYR A 90 -3.30 -22.29 -10.35
CA TYR A 90 -3.91 -21.09 -10.91
C TYR A 90 -3.82 -21.11 -12.44
N CYS A 91 -4.85 -20.62 -13.13
CA CYS A 91 -4.93 -20.72 -14.58
C CYS A 91 -5.14 -19.33 -15.23
N ILE A 92 -4.23 -18.94 -16.11
CA ILE A 92 -4.38 -17.79 -17.00
C ILE A 92 -4.89 -18.30 -18.35
N ASN A 93 -6.09 -17.91 -18.75
CA ASN A 93 -6.61 -18.24 -20.08
C ASN A 93 -5.99 -17.32 -21.13
N LEU A 94 -5.28 -17.91 -22.08
CA LEU A 94 -4.52 -17.20 -23.11
C LEU A 94 -5.31 -17.01 -24.42
N ASN A 95 -6.39 -17.78 -24.61
CA ASN A 95 -7.11 -17.91 -25.88
C ASN A 95 -8.27 -16.93 -26.09
N SER A 96 -8.39 -15.92 -25.24
CA SER A 96 -9.52 -15.00 -25.30
C SER A 96 -9.10 -13.64 -25.86
N ASN A 97 -10.04 -12.92 -26.48
CA ASN A 97 -9.94 -11.49 -26.83
C ASN A 97 -9.39 -10.63 -25.66
N SER A 98 -9.43 -11.16 -24.44
CA SER A 98 -8.77 -10.71 -23.22
C SER A 98 -7.28 -10.39 -23.39
N ILE A 99 -6.48 -11.24 -24.05
CA ILE A 99 -5.03 -10.98 -24.24
C ILE A 99 -4.78 -9.88 -25.27
N GLN A 100 -5.60 -9.80 -26.32
CA GLN A 100 -5.49 -8.72 -27.30
C GLN A 100 -5.68 -7.33 -26.64
N ASN A 101 -6.43 -7.27 -25.54
CA ASN A 101 -6.73 -6.04 -24.83
C ASN A 101 -5.95 -5.86 -23.50
N HIS A 102 -5.41 -6.93 -22.91
CA HIS A 102 -4.73 -6.91 -21.61
C HIS A 102 -3.52 -7.84 -21.61
N ASN A 103 -2.39 -7.26 -21.23
CA ASN A 103 -1.09 -7.95 -21.20
C ASN A 103 -0.56 -8.14 -19.79
N ALA A 104 -1.38 -7.88 -18.76
CA ALA A 104 -0.92 -7.89 -17.38
C ALA A 104 -1.96 -8.51 -16.43
N PHE A 105 -1.49 -9.35 -15.52
CA PHE A 105 -2.29 -10.03 -14.51
C PHE A 105 -1.69 -9.80 -13.12
N SER A 106 -2.52 -9.75 -12.09
CA SER A 106 -2.11 -9.78 -10.70
C SER A 106 -2.68 -11.00 -9.99
N LEU A 107 -1.91 -11.57 -9.06
CA LEU A 107 -2.37 -12.57 -8.13
C LEU A 107 -2.03 -12.13 -6.72
N VAL A 108 -3.04 -11.94 -5.88
CA VAL A 108 -2.87 -11.56 -4.47
C VAL A 108 -4.01 -12.14 -3.66
N SER A 109 -3.68 -12.66 -2.48
CA SER A 109 -4.65 -13.29 -1.56
C SER A 109 -5.49 -14.38 -2.25
N GLY A 110 -4.82 -15.25 -3.03
CA GLY A 110 -5.46 -16.38 -3.71
C GLY A 110 -6.35 -16.01 -4.89
N LYS A 111 -6.32 -14.76 -5.36
CA LYS A 111 -7.15 -14.28 -6.44
C LYS A 111 -6.33 -13.75 -7.61
N LEU A 112 -6.43 -14.44 -8.73
CA LEU A 112 -5.98 -13.99 -10.04
C LEU A 112 -6.93 -12.92 -10.59
N SER A 113 -6.40 -11.85 -11.17
CA SER A 113 -7.17 -10.76 -11.77
C SER A 113 -6.43 -10.16 -12.95
N MET A 114 -7.17 -9.72 -13.97
CA MET A 114 -6.60 -8.94 -15.07
C MET A 114 -6.34 -7.51 -14.60
N ILE A 115 -5.17 -6.97 -14.94
CA ILE A 115 -4.82 -5.58 -14.72
C ILE A 115 -5.20 -4.81 -15.97
N SER A 116 -5.92 -3.69 -15.80
CA SER A 116 -6.25 -2.77 -16.90
C SER A 116 -4.97 -2.45 -17.67
N SER A 117 -4.97 -2.60 -19.00
CA SER A 117 -3.76 -2.56 -19.83
C SER A 117 -2.79 -1.43 -19.41
N PRO A 118 -1.51 -1.73 -19.11
CA PRO A 118 -0.51 -0.71 -18.78
C PRO A 118 -0.37 0.35 -19.89
N MET A 119 -0.70 -0.02 -21.13
CA MET A 119 -0.67 0.87 -22.29
C MET A 119 -1.87 1.83 -22.33
N SER A 120 -2.95 1.54 -21.59
CA SER A 120 -4.18 2.34 -21.53
C SER A 120 -4.31 3.14 -20.22
N TYR A 121 -3.72 2.65 -19.11
CA TYR A 121 -3.78 3.32 -17.81
C TYR A 121 -2.41 3.42 -17.14
N LYS A 122 -1.87 4.65 -17.10
CA LYS A 122 -0.61 4.97 -16.43
C LYS A 122 -0.71 4.73 -14.90
N PRO A 123 0.42 4.46 -14.22
CA PRO A 123 0.48 4.47 -12.76
C PRO A 123 -0.03 5.80 -12.22
N VAL A 124 -0.70 5.76 -11.07
CA VAL A 124 -1.25 6.97 -10.43
C VAL A 124 -0.49 7.28 -9.15
N PHE A 125 -0.37 8.57 -8.85
CA PHE A 125 0.03 9.04 -7.53
C PHE A 125 -1.22 9.49 -6.79
N LEU A 126 -1.67 8.68 -5.83
CA LEU A 126 -2.86 8.95 -5.03
C LEU A 126 -2.43 9.49 -3.67
N VAL A 127 -2.69 10.78 -3.45
CA VAL A 127 -2.59 11.42 -2.14
C VAL A 127 -4.01 11.60 -1.62
N SER A 128 -4.33 11.04 -0.47
CA SER A 128 -5.69 11.07 0.07
C SER A 128 -5.69 11.50 1.52
N ASP A 129 -6.63 12.37 1.88
CA ASP A 129 -7.07 12.49 3.26
C ASP A 129 -7.61 11.15 3.78
N LEU A 130 -7.56 10.92 5.10
CA LEU A 130 -8.04 9.69 5.74
C LEU A 130 -9.48 9.81 6.24
N ASP A 131 -9.68 10.53 7.34
CA ASP A 131 -10.92 10.53 8.10
C ASP A 131 -12.02 11.33 7.37
N GLY A 132 -13.11 10.67 7.01
CA GLY A 132 -14.20 11.25 6.20
C GLY A 132 -13.95 11.20 4.70
N THR A 133 -12.75 10.80 4.25
CA THR A 133 -12.37 10.73 2.83
C THR A 133 -12.06 9.30 2.39
N PHE A 134 -10.88 8.76 2.72
CA PHE A 134 -10.53 7.37 2.40
C PHE A 134 -11.26 6.38 3.30
N VAL A 135 -11.47 6.78 4.57
CA VAL A 135 -12.16 6.03 5.62
C VAL A 135 -13.38 6.84 6.06
N GLY A 136 -14.57 6.27 5.89
CA GLY A 136 -15.83 6.96 6.23
C GLY A 136 -17.04 6.25 5.64
N ASN A 137 -16.84 5.52 4.54
CA ASN A 137 -17.80 4.59 3.99
C ASN A 137 -17.13 3.24 3.72
N ASP A 138 -17.36 2.26 4.58
CA ASP A 138 -16.67 0.96 4.54
C ASP A 138 -16.85 0.23 3.19
N SER A 139 -18.01 0.37 2.54
CA SER A 139 -18.26 -0.22 1.23
C SER A 139 -17.43 0.43 0.13
N ALA A 140 -17.33 1.76 0.12
CA ALA A 140 -16.50 2.50 -0.83
C ALA A 140 -15.00 2.23 -0.59
N THR A 141 -14.57 2.27 0.68
CA THR A 141 -13.20 1.92 1.08
C THR A 141 -12.84 0.52 0.61
N SER A 142 -13.70 -0.48 0.85
CA SER A 142 -13.46 -1.86 0.41
C SER A 142 -13.30 -1.99 -1.11
N ARG A 143 -14.14 -1.29 -1.90
CA ARG A 143 -14.00 -1.25 -3.37
C ARG A 143 -12.69 -0.61 -3.81
N LEU A 144 -12.29 0.49 -3.20
CA LEU A 144 -11.04 1.17 -3.53
C LEU A 144 -9.83 0.31 -3.14
N VAL A 145 -9.83 -0.28 -1.93
CA VAL A 145 -8.77 -1.19 -1.47
C VAL A 145 -8.63 -2.39 -2.39
N LYS A 146 -9.75 -2.97 -2.85
CA LYS A 146 -9.74 -4.05 -3.84
C LYS A 146 -9.13 -3.58 -5.17
N LYS A 147 -9.55 -2.43 -5.70
CA LYS A 147 -8.98 -1.85 -6.93
C LYS A 147 -7.48 -1.54 -6.77
N TRP A 148 -7.09 -1.04 -5.60
CA TRP A 148 -5.71 -0.73 -5.25
C TRP A 148 -4.84 -1.99 -5.29
N LYS A 149 -5.23 -3.04 -4.54
CA LYS A 149 -4.46 -4.28 -4.42
C LYS A 149 -4.37 -5.03 -5.75
N HIS A 150 -5.44 -5.09 -6.54
CA HIS A 150 -5.46 -5.93 -7.74
C HIS A 150 -5.03 -5.22 -9.03
N ASP A 151 -5.06 -3.88 -9.10
CA ASP A 151 -4.78 -3.15 -10.34
C ASP A 151 -3.73 -2.06 -10.16
N LEU A 152 -3.96 -1.14 -9.22
CA LEU A 152 -3.14 0.08 -9.13
C LEU A 152 -1.75 -0.18 -8.53
N ALA A 153 -1.66 -0.92 -7.42
CA ALA A 153 -0.38 -1.19 -6.77
C ALA A 153 0.58 -2.03 -7.63
N PRO A 154 0.14 -3.15 -8.27
CA PRO A 154 1.02 -3.98 -9.11
C PRO A 154 1.71 -3.21 -10.24
N ARG A 155 1.01 -2.26 -10.87
CA ARG A 155 1.57 -1.45 -11.97
C ARG A 155 2.45 -0.29 -11.50
N GLY A 156 2.78 -0.21 -10.21
CA GLY A 156 3.66 0.82 -9.65
C GLY A 156 2.97 2.11 -9.21
N SER A 157 1.65 2.10 -8.96
CA SER A 157 0.99 3.28 -8.39
C SER A 157 1.47 3.53 -6.95
N VAL A 158 1.47 4.80 -6.55
CA VAL A 158 1.96 5.29 -5.26
C VAL A 158 0.80 5.80 -4.44
N LEU A 159 0.71 5.37 -3.18
CA LEU A 159 -0.31 5.80 -2.22
C LEU A 159 0.34 6.61 -1.11
N VAL A 160 -0.21 7.77 -0.83
CA VAL A 160 0.16 8.60 0.32
C VAL A 160 -1.09 8.97 1.07
N TYR A 161 -1.04 8.83 2.39
CA TYR A 161 -2.07 9.34 3.26
C TYR A 161 -1.66 10.71 3.79
N ASN A 162 -2.58 11.65 3.78
CA ASN A 162 -2.47 12.94 4.44
C ASN A 162 -3.45 12.95 5.61
N SER A 163 -3.01 13.21 6.84
CA SER A 163 -3.88 13.09 8.02
C SER A 163 -3.42 13.96 9.18
N GLY A 164 -4.40 14.38 9.98
CA GLY A 164 -4.15 14.96 11.30
C GLY A 164 -3.62 13.96 12.33
N ARG A 165 -3.75 12.65 12.07
CA ARG A 165 -3.29 11.58 12.96
C ARG A 165 -1.77 11.55 13.06
N SER A 166 -1.25 11.26 14.26
CA SER A 166 0.14 10.85 14.43
C SER A 166 0.38 9.48 13.78
N LEU A 167 1.65 9.12 13.57
CA LEU A 167 2.05 7.82 13.04
C LEU A 167 1.38 6.66 13.81
N ASP A 168 1.44 6.66 15.14
CA ASP A 168 0.86 5.59 15.96
C ASP A 168 -0.66 5.45 15.76
N LYS A 169 -1.38 6.60 15.80
CA LYS A 169 -2.84 6.64 15.57
C LYS A 169 -3.20 6.21 14.14
N PHE A 170 -2.32 6.42 13.17
CA PHE A 170 -2.47 5.90 11.82
C PHE A 170 -2.25 4.39 11.78
N MET A 171 -1.20 3.87 12.42
CA MET A 171 -0.89 2.44 12.43
C MET A 171 -2.01 1.61 13.07
N ASP A 172 -2.63 2.12 14.13
CA ASP A 172 -3.82 1.52 14.74
C ASP A 172 -4.99 1.45 13.74
N LEU A 173 -5.30 2.57 13.08
CA LEU A 173 -6.37 2.65 12.08
C LEU A 173 -6.09 1.74 10.86
N GLN A 174 -4.85 1.72 10.37
CA GLN A 174 -4.41 0.89 9.26
C GLN A 174 -4.70 -0.59 9.55
N LYS A 175 -4.38 -1.02 10.77
CA LYS A 175 -4.64 -2.39 11.23
C LYS A 175 -6.13 -2.66 11.41
N GLU A 176 -6.86 -1.76 12.07
CA GLU A 176 -8.31 -1.88 12.33
C GLU A 176 -9.09 -2.03 11.02
N LYS A 177 -8.79 -1.18 10.03
CA LYS A 177 -9.52 -1.10 8.76
C LYS A 177 -8.88 -1.90 7.62
N ASN A 178 -7.79 -2.63 7.90
CA ASN A 178 -7.02 -3.39 6.91
C ASN A 178 -6.65 -2.55 5.66
N LEU A 179 -6.22 -1.31 5.90
CA LEU A 179 -5.88 -0.37 4.83
C LEU A 179 -4.60 -0.81 4.12
N PRO A 180 -4.44 -0.52 2.82
CA PRO A 180 -3.16 -0.67 2.16
C PRO A 180 -2.09 0.14 2.88
N PHE A 181 -0.93 -0.45 3.09
CA PHE A 181 0.24 0.31 3.54
C PHE A 181 0.61 1.33 2.47
N PRO A 182 0.78 2.61 2.84
CA PRO A 182 1.15 3.65 1.90
C PRO A 182 2.65 3.60 1.62
N THR A 183 3.09 4.36 0.63
CA THR A 183 4.49 4.68 0.41
C THR A 183 4.97 5.78 1.37
N ALA A 184 4.09 6.74 1.70
CA ALA A 184 4.36 7.74 2.73
C ALA A 184 3.10 8.12 3.51
N LEU A 185 3.29 8.61 4.72
CA LEU A 185 2.27 9.28 5.54
C LEU A 185 2.71 10.72 5.77
N ILE A 186 1.88 11.66 5.36
CA ILE A 186 1.91 13.05 5.82
C ILE A 186 1.01 13.08 7.05
N GLY A 187 1.62 13.01 8.23
CA GLY A 187 0.94 12.88 9.52
C GLY A 187 0.94 14.18 10.31
N SER A 188 0.29 14.15 11.46
CA SER A 188 0.32 15.23 12.44
C SER A 188 0.04 16.60 11.82
N VAL A 189 -1.01 16.70 11.01
CA VAL A 189 -1.42 17.93 10.28
C VAL A 189 -0.32 18.51 9.38
N GLY A 190 0.54 17.66 8.82
CA GLY A 190 1.61 18.05 7.91
C GLY A 190 2.95 18.35 8.59
N THR A 191 3.04 18.18 9.92
CA THR A 191 4.27 18.43 10.68
C THR A 191 5.22 17.23 10.71
N GLU A 192 4.78 16.09 10.19
CA GLU A 192 5.57 14.87 10.04
C GLU A 192 5.36 14.29 8.65
N VAL A 193 6.45 13.95 7.97
CA VAL A 193 6.43 13.12 6.77
C VAL A 193 7.20 11.84 7.09
N VAL A 194 6.56 10.70 6.85
CA VAL A 194 7.08 9.38 7.18
C VAL A 194 7.08 8.51 5.94
N TRP A 195 8.24 7.96 5.59
CA TRP A 195 8.43 7.03 4.49
C TRP A 195 8.33 5.59 4.97
N PHE A 196 7.64 4.76 4.19
CA PHE A 196 7.59 3.31 4.38
C PHE A 196 8.50 2.70 3.31
N SER A 197 9.71 2.35 3.71
CA SER A 197 10.76 1.84 2.81
C SER A 197 10.41 0.49 2.20
N GLN A 198 11.15 0.14 1.14
CA GLN A 198 11.08 -1.18 0.52
C GLN A 198 11.73 -2.30 1.37
N GLU A 199 12.20 -1.98 2.57
CA GLU A 199 12.72 -2.96 3.51
C GLU A 199 11.75 -3.13 4.69
N GLY A 200 10.60 -2.44 4.65
CA GLY A 200 9.62 -2.40 5.74
C GLY A 200 10.06 -1.56 6.94
N LYS A 201 11.13 -0.76 6.80
CA LYS A 201 11.50 0.27 7.76
C LYS A 201 10.59 1.48 7.63
N ILE A 202 10.32 2.11 8.76
CA ILE A 202 9.61 3.38 8.87
C ILE A 202 10.67 4.45 9.12
N GLU A 203 10.72 5.46 8.27
CA GLU A 203 11.75 6.49 8.27
C GLU A 203 11.11 7.88 8.30
N ILE A 204 11.57 8.73 9.22
CA ILE A 204 11.14 10.13 9.28
C ILE A 204 11.89 10.90 8.19
N ASP A 205 11.19 11.80 7.51
CA ASP A 205 11.78 12.68 6.51
C ASP A 205 12.55 13.83 7.19
N GLU A 206 13.87 13.70 7.26
CA GLU A 206 14.72 14.72 7.86
C GLU A 206 14.87 15.97 7.00
N GLU A 207 14.66 15.89 5.69
CA GLU A 207 14.66 17.06 4.80
C GLU A 207 13.42 17.93 5.08
N TRP A 208 12.26 17.29 5.31
CA TRP A 208 11.05 17.98 5.74
C TRP A 208 11.22 18.63 7.11
N ASN A 209 11.84 17.93 8.06
CA ASN A 209 12.17 18.49 9.38
C ASN A 209 13.05 19.75 9.25
N ALA A 210 14.11 19.68 8.45
CA ALA A 210 15.00 20.82 8.21
C ALA A 210 14.27 21.99 7.52
N LEU A 211 13.30 21.70 6.65
CA LEU A 211 12.47 22.71 6.01
C LEU A 211 11.58 23.43 7.04
N LEU A 212 10.93 22.71 7.96
CA LEU A 212 10.12 23.31 9.02
C LEU A 212 10.97 24.21 9.94
N GLU A 213 12.16 23.75 10.31
CA GLU A 213 13.12 24.55 11.09
C GLU A 213 13.58 25.79 10.32
N GLY A 214 13.90 25.64 9.03
CA GLY A 214 14.34 26.72 8.15
C GLY A 214 13.26 27.78 7.87
N HIS A 215 11.98 27.43 7.99
CA HIS A 215 10.84 28.34 7.82
C HIS A 215 10.42 29.06 9.11
N GLY A 216 11.29 29.11 10.11
CA GLY A 216 11.10 29.95 11.29
C GLY A 216 10.26 29.31 12.40
N TRP A 217 10.11 27.98 12.39
CA TRP A 217 9.56 27.28 13.53
C TRP A 217 10.41 27.54 14.78
N ASN A 218 9.76 28.02 15.85
CA ASN A 218 10.39 28.21 17.15
C ASN A 218 9.52 27.60 18.24
N GLU A 219 9.87 26.39 18.65
CA GLU A 219 9.10 25.61 19.62
C GLU A 219 8.89 26.36 20.94
N LYS A 220 9.92 27.09 21.41
CA LYS A 220 9.84 27.85 22.67
C LYS A 220 8.79 28.97 22.58
N VAL A 221 8.79 29.74 21.49
CA VAL A 221 7.80 30.81 21.28
C VAL A 221 6.39 30.25 21.22
N VAL A 222 6.19 29.10 20.58
CA VAL A 222 4.88 28.43 20.50
C VAL A 222 4.41 27.94 21.87
N ILE A 223 5.30 27.30 22.65
CA ILE A 223 4.98 26.87 24.02
C ILE A 223 4.59 28.07 24.88
N GLU A 224 5.37 29.16 24.83
CA GLU A 224 5.06 30.38 25.58
C GLU A 224 3.71 30.99 25.18
N ALA A 225 3.34 30.94 23.90
CA ALA A 225 2.02 31.38 23.43
C ALA A 225 0.89 30.49 23.95
N CYS A 226 1.06 29.17 23.90
CA CYS A 226 0.11 28.23 24.45
C CYS A 226 -0.06 28.40 25.97
N ASP A 227 1.03 28.59 26.72
CA ASP A 227 0.99 28.80 28.18
C ASP A 227 0.23 30.08 28.54
N ARG A 228 0.46 31.19 27.81
CA ARG A 228 -0.31 32.43 27.98
C ARG A 228 -1.80 32.21 27.75
N LEU A 229 -2.18 31.47 26.71
CA LEU A 229 -3.58 31.15 26.42
C LEU A 229 -4.22 30.28 27.52
N VAL A 230 -3.51 29.27 28.00
CA VAL A 230 -3.97 28.40 29.09
C VAL A 230 -4.15 29.19 30.39
N GLU A 231 -3.22 30.10 30.72
CA GLU A 231 -3.33 30.96 31.89
C GLU A 231 -4.48 31.97 31.78
N LYS A 232 -4.67 32.57 30.60
CA LYS A 232 -5.71 33.57 30.33
C LYS A 232 -7.11 32.97 30.38
N LEU A 233 -7.34 31.86 29.69
CA LEU A 233 -8.64 31.22 29.55
C LEU A 233 -8.96 30.21 30.67
N LYS A 234 -7.97 29.85 31.49
CA LYS A 234 -8.10 28.99 32.67
C LYS A 234 -8.87 27.72 32.34
N GLY A 235 -9.86 27.31 33.15
CA GLY A 235 -10.65 26.08 32.95
C GLY A 235 -11.43 25.97 31.61
N SER A 236 -11.27 26.93 30.70
CA SER A 236 -11.76 26.87 29.31
C SER A 236 -10.65 26.57 28.30
N CYS A 237 -9.38 26.45 28.71
CA CYS A 237 -8.26 26.03 27.88
C CYS A 237 -7.30 25.11 28.65
N HIS A 238 -6.82 24.04 28.02
CA HIS A 238 -5.80 23.19 28.64
C HIS A 238 -4.88 22.55 27.60
N TRP A 239 -3.69 22.18 28.04
CA TRP A 239 -2.77 21.35 27.27
C TRP A 239 -3.38 19.97 26.99
N ASN A 240 -3.26 19.50 25.74
CA ASN A 240 -3.56 18.12 25.41
C ASN A 240 -2.44 17.20 25.93
N PRO A 241 -2.72 15.90 26.13
CA PRO A 241 -1.72 14.95 26.61
C PRO A 241 -0.45 14.91 25.75
N ALA A 242 0.67 14.51 26.34
CA ALA A 242 1.99 14.54 25.70
C ALA A 242 2.06 13.74 24.38
N ASN A 243 1.28 12.67 24.25
CA ASN A 243 1.22 11.85 23.03
C ASN A 243 0.48 12.52 21.84
N GLU A 244 -0.10 13.70 22.04
CA GLU A 244 -0.67 14.52 20.97
C GLU A 244 0.28 15.63 20.51
N GLN A 245 1.36 15.84 21.25
CA GLN A 245 2.41 16.82 20.95
C GLN A 245 3.51 16.17 20.10
N ASN A 246 4.19 16.95 19.27
CA ASN A 246 5.47 16.54 18.68
C ASN A 246 6.43 17.74 18.62
N LYS A 247 7.60 17.57 18.00
CA LYS A 247 8.63 18.61 17.89
C LYS A 247 8.15 19.87 17.16
N TYR A 248 7.26 19.71 16.18
CA TYR A 248 6.80 20.78 15.28
C TYR A 248 5.30 21.08 15.42
N LYS A 249 4.66 20.57 16.47
CA LYS A 249 3.22 20.69 16.72
C LYS A 249 2.94 20.72 18.21
N LYS A 250 2.24 21.77 18.63
CA LYS A 250 1.69 21.91 19.99
C LYS A 250 0.18 22.01 19.93
N VAL A 251 -0.50 21.30 20.83
CA VAL A 251 -1.96 21.15 20.85
C VAL A 251 -2.49 21.52 22.23
N ILE A 252 -3.38 22.49 22.24
CA ILE A 252 -4.22 22.87 23.37
C ILE A 252 -5.68 22.72 22.96
N SER A 253 -6.54 22.36 23.91
CA SER A 253 -7.98 22.31 23.72
C SER A 253 -8.59 23.57 24.31
N VAL A 254 -9.53 24.17 23.58
CA VAL A 254 -10.25 25.38 23.99
C VAL A 254 -11.74 25.10 23.88
N LYS A 255 -12.52 25.53 24.88
CA LYS A 255 -13.99 25.47 24.78
C LYS A 255 -14.48 26.33 23.62
N THR A 256 -15.48 25.85 22.89
CA THR A 256 -15.99 26.47 21.67
C THR A 256 -16.29 27.96 21.83
N GLU A 257 -16.90 28.34 22.96
CA GLU A 257 -17.24 29.73 23.29
C GLU A 257 -16.03 30.67 23.46
N CYS A 258 -14.82 30.13 23.67
CA CYS A 258 -13.59 30.88 23.87
C CYS A 258 -12.67 30.88 22.62
N VAL A 259 -13.04 30.20 21.53
CA VAL A 259 -12.16 30.05 20.35
C VAL A 259 -11.83 31.39 19.70
N GLU A 260 -12.82 32.28 19.52
CA GLU A 260 -12.57 33.60 18.91
C GLU A 260 -11.61 34.46 19.73
N GLU A 261 -11.64 34.33 21.06
CA GLU A 261 -10.69 35.00 21.95
C GLU A 261 -9.29 34.38 21.83
N ALA A 262 -9.21 33.06 21.72
CA ALA A 262 -7.95 32.33 21.61
C ALA A 262 -7.20 32.62 20.31
N VAL A 263 -7.89 32.74 19.18
CA VAL A 263 -7.25 32.97 17.85
C VAL A 263 -6.74 34.41 17.68
N ARG A 264 -7.11 35.34 18.56
CA ARG A 264 -6.66 36.75 18.50
C ARG A 264 -5.33 37.02 19.22
N GLU A 265 -4.82 36.06 19.99
CA GLU A 265 -3.48 36.08 20.61
C GLU A 265 -2.42 35.53 19.66
#